data_AF-A0AAV4YBH4-F1
#
_entry.id   AF-A0AAV4YBH4-F1
#
_cell.length_a   1.000
_cell.length_b   1.000
_cell.length_c   1.000
_cell.angle_alpha   90.00
_cell.angle_beta   90.00
_cell.angle_gamma   90.00
#
_symmetry.space_group_name_H-M   'P 1'
#
loop_
_entity.id
_entity.type
_entity.pdbx_description
1 polymer ?
#
loop_
_entity_poly.entity_id
_entity_poly.type
_entity_poly.pdbx_seq_one_letter_code
_entity_poly.pdbx_strand_id
1 'polypeptide(L)'
;MAKTKWKYLVLLLSFISVVRSQDLLSETCLNPDSNLAQIEPEADVVVGAVLQLHQPGQGIFGCGQPSTEGVQYYEALRWAVSALNQKSGEVAGVAVSDSFIPGIKIGEYLIS
;
A
#
# COMPACT_ATOMS: atom_id res chain seq x y z
N MET A 1 45.46 37.62 -14.00
CA MET A 1 45.08 36.25 -14.42
C MET A 1 44.29 35.43 -13.38
N ALA A 2 43.87 36.00 -12.23
CA ALA A 2 43.17 35.24 -11.18
C ALA A 2 41.63 35.28 -11.26
N LYS A 3 41.04 36.32 -11.88
CA LYS A 3 39.58 36.54 -11.91
C LYS A 3 38.81 35.54 -12.78
N THR A 4 39.45 34.98 -13.82
CA THR A 4 38.81 34.04 -14.74
C THR A 4 38.67 32.65 -14.13
N LYS A 5 39.62 32.22 -13.27
CA LYS A 5 39.59 30.91 -12.60
C LYS A 5 38.47 30.81 -11.55
N TRP A 6 38.16 31.90 -10.85
CA TRP A 6 37.05 31.96 -9.88
C TRP A 6 35.69 31.76 -10.56
N LYS A 7 35.48 32.36 -11.74
CA LYS A 7 34.22 32.23 -12.49
C LYS A 7 33.96 30.79 -12.91
N TYR A 8 34.98 30.06 -13.38
CA TYR A 8 34.84 28.65 -13.73
C TYR A 8 34.64 27.76 -12.49
N LEU A 9 35.25 28.09 -11.35
CA LEU A 9 35.06 27.37 -10.09
C LEU A 9 33.60 27.49 -9.60
N VAL A 10 33.01 28.69 -9.68
CA VAL A 10 31.60 28.92 -9.31
C VAL A 10 30.64 28.21 -10.28
N LEU A 11 30.97 28.18 -11.58
CA LEU A 11 30.17 27.46 -12.59
C LEU A 11 30.25 25.93 -12.43
N LEU A 12 31.40 25.40 -12.01
CA LEU A 12 31.57 23.98 -11.67
C LEU A 12 30.79 23.62 -10.40
N LEU A 13 30.82 24.48 -9.38
CA LEU A 13 30.06 24.29 -8.13
C LEU A 13 28.54 24.33 -8.37
N SER A 14 28.03 25.14 -9.31
CA SER A 14 26.59 25.16 -9.62
C SER A 14 26.11 23.92 -10.38
N PHE A 15 26.98 23.25 -11.16
CA PHE A 15 26.62 22.03 -11.87
C PHE A 15 26.52 20.79 -10.96
N ILE A 16 27.23 20.79 -9.82
CA ILE A 16 27.24 19.66 -8.87
C ILE A 16 25.92 19.59 -8.07
N SER A 17 25.21 20.72 -7.92
CA SER A 17 23.96 20.79 -7.14
C SER A 17 22.74 20.16 -7.81
N VAL A 18 22.80 19.86 -9.12
CA VAL A 18 21.66 19.31 -9.89
C VAL A 18 21.61 17.78 -9.86
N VAL A 19 22.68 17.12 -9.39
CA VAL A 19 22.68 15.67 -9.15
C VAL A 19 22.27 15.41 -7.70
N ARG A 20 21.08 15.86 -7.31
CA ARG A 20 20.44 15.28 -6.12
C ARG A 20 19.95 13.88 -6.51
N SER A 21 20.58 12.87 -5.92
CA SER A 21 20.10 11.49 -5.94
C SER A 21 18.58 11.46 -5.78
N GLN A 22 17.90 10.81 -6.71
CA GLN A 22 16.52 10.39 -6.48
C GLN A 22 16.60 9.27 -5.45
N ASP A 23 16.19 9.56 -4.22
CA ASP A 23 16.08 8.56 -3.16
C ASP A 23 14.94 7.59 -3.50
N LEU A 24 15.24 6.55 -4.28
CA LEU A 24 14.30 5.48 -4.63
C LEU A 24 13.67 4.85 -3.38
N LEU A 25 14.40 4.87 -2.25
CA LEU A 25 13.97 4.37 -0.95
C LEU A 25 12.88 5.21 -0.28
N SER A 26 12.69 6.47 -0.69
CA SER A 26 11.63 7.32 -0.13
C SER A 26 10.29 7.16 -0.85
N GLU A 27 10.24 6.48 -1.99
CA GLU A 27 9.01 6.30 -2.79
C GLU A 27 8.31 4.97 -2.56
N THR A 28 9.04 3.94 -2.12
CA THR A 28 8.43 2.75 -1.51
C THR A 28 7.97 3.09 -0.10
N CYS A 29 6.67 2.93 0.17
CA CYS A 29 6.04 3.23 1.45
C CYS A 29 6.93 2.82 2.62
N LEU A 30 7.41 3.82 3.37
CA LEU A 30 8.29 3.64 4.51
C LEU A 30 7.61 2.70 5.50
N ASN A 31 8.22 1.52 5.64
CA ASN A 31 7.88 0.41 6.54
C ASN A 31 7.02 -0.69 5.89
N PRO A 32 7.63 -1.81 5.44
CA PRO A 32 6.88 -2.95 4.92
C PRO A 32 5.89 -3.49 5.97
N ASP A 33 6.23 -3.43 7.26
CA ASP A 33 5.33 -3.91 8.32
C ASP A 33 4.12 -2.99 8.57
N SER A 34 4.14 -1.70 8.17
CA SER A 34 3.01 -0.79 8.39
C SER A 34 2.05 -0.67 7.21
N ASN A 35 2.42 -1.21 6.04
CA ASN A 35 1.56 -1.24 4.85
C ASN A 35 0.93 -2.61 4.63
N LEU A 36 1.24 -3.58 5.49
CA LEU A 36 0.56 -4.86 5.55
C LEU A 36 -0.70 -4.73 6.42
N ALA A 37 -1.86 -4.71 5.75
CA ALA A 37 -3.09 -5.13 6.40
C ALA A 37 -3.19 -6.66 6.30
N GLN A 38 -2.97 -7.35 7.43
CA GLN A 38 -3.32 -8.76 7.57
C GLN A 38 -4.60 -8.88 8.37
N ILE A 39 -5.59 -9.53 7.78
CA ILE A 39 -6.81 -9.93 8.50
C ILE A 39 -6.72 -11.44 8.73
N GLU A 40 -6.89 -11.82 9.99
CA GLU A 40 -6.80 -13.22 10.44
C GLU A 40 -5.45 -13.88 10.10
N PRO A 41 -4.34 -13.47 10.74
CA PRO A 41 -2.99 -13.96 10.42
C PRO A 41 -2.79 -15.46 10.68
N GLU A 42 -3.68 -16.09 11.44
CA GLU A 42 -3.70 -17.54 11.72
C GLU A 42 -4.74 -18.28 10.87
N ALA A 43 -5.17 -17.70 9.74
CA ALA A 43 -6.11 -18.32 8.83
C ALA A 43 -5.53 -19.57 8.14
N ASP A 44 -6.40 -20.52 7.85
CA ASP A 44 -6.04 -21.75 7.12
C ASP A 44 -5.73 -21.45 5.64
N VAL A 45 -6.35 -20.42 5.09
CA VAL A 45 -6.20 -19.96 3.70
C VAL A 45 -6.06 -18.45 3.67
N VAL A 46 -5.13 -17.92 2.87
CA VAL A 46 -4.89 -16.48 2.71
C VAL A 46 -5.22 -16.04 1.29
N VAL A 47 -6.05 -15.00 1.17
CA VAL A 47 -6.35 -14.33 -0.09
C VAL A 47 -5.44 -13.12 -0.26
N GLY A 48 -4.56 -13.17 -1.26
CA GLY A 48 -3.72 -12.03 -1.66
C GLY A 48 -4.50 -11.05 -2.54
N ALA A 49 -4.46 -9.76 -2.23
CA ALA A 49 -5.10 -8.71 -3.02
C ALA A 49 -4.11 -7.59 -3.36
N VAL A 50 -4.13 -7.15 -4.63
CA VAL A 50 -3.39 -5.98 -5.09
C VAL A 50 -4.39 -4.87 -5.36
N LEU A 51 -4.38 -3.82 -4.53
CA LEU A 51 -5.32 -2.70 -4.64
C LEU A 51 -4.56 -1.38 -4.74
N GLN A 52 -5.04 -0.49 -5.61
CA GLN A 52 -4.55 0.89 -5.64
C GLN A 52 -5.14 1.68 -4.47
N LEU A 53 -4.59 1.50 -3.26
CA LEU A 53 -5.05 2.27 -2.11
C LEU A 53 -4.69 3.74 -2.23
N HIS A 54 -3.56 4.06 -2.84
CA HIS A 54 -3.00 5.41 -2.87
C HIS A 54 -3.12 6.03 -4.26
N GLN A 55 -3.29 7.34 -4.30
CA GLN A 55 -3.08 8.11 -5.52
C GLN A 55 -1.60 8.07 -5.91
N PRO A 56 -1.25 8.31 -7.19
CA PRO A 56 0.14 8.52 -7.56
C PRO A 56 0.77 9.66 -6.73
N GLY A 57 1.94 9.39 -6.17
CA GLY A 57 2.75 10.36 -5.42
C GLY A 57 3.61 11.22 -6.35
N GLN A 58 4.62 11.87 -5.76
CA GLN A 58 5.68 12.47 -6.58
C GLN A 58 6.54 11.34 -7.20
N GLY A 59 7.30 11.66 -8.25
CA GLY A 59 8.16 10.69 -8.93
C GLY A 59 7.42 9.65 -9.79
N ILE A 60 8.09 8.53 -10.06
CA ILE A 60 7.57 7.45 -10.93
C ILE A 60 7.06 6.25 -10.14
N PHE A 61 7.41 6.13 -8.86
CA PHE A 61 7.02 5.01 -7.99
C PHE A 61 6.40 5.47 -6.66
N GLY A 62 6.25 6.77 -6.44
CA GLY A 62 5.78 7.30 -5.18
C GLY A 62 4.30 7.00 -4.95
N CYS A 63 3.97 6.70 -3.71
CA CYS A 63 2.60 6.65 -3.24
C CYS A 63 2.20 8.02 -2.67
N GLY A 64 1.06 8.53 -3.11
CA GLY A 64 0.43 9.76 -2.65
C GLY A 64 -0.54 9.49 -1.50
N GLN A 65 -1.52 10.39 -1.33
CA GLN A 65 -2.56 10.20 -0.32
C GLN A 65 -3.48 9.02 -0.65
N PRO A 66 -4.09 8.36 0.35
CA PRO A 66 -5.10 7.33 0.11
C PRO A 66 -6.22 7.84 -0.78
N SER A 67 -6.60 7.05 -1.77
CA SER A 67 -7.74 7.29 -2.65
C SER A 67 -9.02 6.81 -1.96
N THR A 68 -10.11 7.56 -2.10
CA THR A 68 -11.41 7.16 -1.54
C THR A 68 -11.88 5.83 -2.12
N GLU A 69 -11.69 5.61 -3.41
CA GLU A 69 -12.06 4.38 -4.11
C GLU A 69 -11.23 3.18 -3.64
N GLY A 70 -9.91 3.34 -3.51
CA GLY A 70 -9.03 2.28 -3.00
C GLY A 70 -9.40 1.86 -1.59
N VAL A 71 -9.68 2.81 -0.70
CA VAL A 71 -10.15 2.52 0.67
C VAL A 71 -11.50 1.80 0.65
N GLN A 72 -12.43 2.21 -0.21
CA GLN A 72 -13.72 1.53 -0.34
C GLN A 72 -13.56 0.08 -0.81
N TYR A 73 -12.67 -0.19 -1.76
CA TYR A 73 -12.41 -1.55 -2.22
C TYR A 73 -11.76 -2.41 -1.14
N TYR A 74 -10.83 -1.86 -0.38
CA TYR A 74 -10.23 -2.55 0.74
C TYR A 74 -11.26 -2.89 1.83
N GLU A 75 -12.10 -1.94 2.22
CA GLU A 75 -13.15 -2.20 3.22
C GLU A 75 -14.20 -3.18 2.71
N ALA A 76 -14.52 -3.18 1.41
CA ALA A 76 -15.41 -4.16 0.80
C ALA A 76 -14.82 -5.57 0.83
N LEU A 77 -13.52 -5.71 0.53
CA LEU A 77 -12.80 -6.98 0.62
C LEU A 77 -12.77 -7.51 2.06
N ARG A 78 -12.37 -6.64 3.01
CA ARG A 78 -12.37 -6.93 4.44
C ARG A 78 -13.72 -7.39 4.95
N TRP A 79 -14.79 -6.69 4.54
CA TRP A 79 -16.16 -7.07 4.87
C TRP A 79 -16.51 -8.45 4.29
N ALA A 80 -16.15 -8.73 3.03
CA ALA A 80 -16.44 -10.01 2.40
C ALA A 80 -15.73 -11.18 3.12
N VAL A 81 -14.46 -11.02 3.49
CA VAL A 81 -13.72 -12.02 4.28
C VAL A 81 -14.38 -12.23 5.65
N SER A 82 -14.79 -11.15 6.32
CA SER A 82 -15.52 -11.24 7.59
C SER A 82 -16.85 -11.98 7.46
N ALA A 83 -17.61 -11.69 6.40
CA ALA A 83 -18.88 -12.36 6.10
C ALA A 83 -18.69 -13.85 5.84
N LEU A 84 -17.63 -14.24 5.10
CA LEU A 84 -17.31 -15.65 4.84
C LEU A 84 -16.95 -16.41 6.13
N ASN A 85 -16.27 -15.75 7.06
CA ASN A 85 -15.88 -16.32 8.36
C ASN A 85 -17.00 -16.29 9.41
N GLN A 86 -18.17 -15.74 9.08
CA GLN A 86 -19.26 -15.58 10.06
C GLN A 86 -19.85 -16.93 10.47
N LYS A 87 -19.86 -17.21 11.77
CA LYS A 87 -20.38 -18.47 12.33
C LYS A 87 -21.91 -18.56 12.34
N SER A 88 -22.59 -17.42 12.45
CA SER A 88 -24.06 -17.34 12.47
C SER A 88 -24.54 -15.90 12.36
N GLY A 89 -25.76 -15.67 11.87
CA GLY A 89 -26.40 -14.36 11.83
C GLY A 89 -27.12 -14.14 10.50
N GLU A 90 -26.99 -12.95 9.93
CA GLU A 90 -27.54 -12.61 8.63
C GLU A 90 -26.48 -11.91 7.79
N VAL A 91 -26.31 -12.34 6.54
CA VAL A 91 -25.44 -11.71 5.55
C VAL A 91 -26.29 -11.34 4.34
N ALA A 92 -26.37 -10.05 4.04
CA ALA A 92 -27.11 -9.52 2.90
C ALA A 92 -28.57 -10.03 2.80
N GLY A 93 -29.29 -10.12 3.93
CA GLY A 93 -30.68 -10.60 3.96
C GLY A 93 -30.83 -12.11 4.09
N VAL A 94 -29.73 -12.88 4.11
CA VAL A 94 -29.76 -14.34 4.20
C VAL A 94 -29.32 -14.78 5.58
N ALA A 95 -30.16 -15.56 6.26
CA ALA A 95 -29.81 -16.17 7.54
C ALA A 95 -28.70 -17.21 7.35
N VAL A 96 -27.62 -17.03 8.09
CA VAL A 96 -26.44 -17.89 8.13
C VAL A 96 -26.49 -18.63 9.46
N SER A 97 -26.63 -19.96 9.43
CA SER A 97 -26.66 -20.79 10.65
C SER A 97 -25.33 -21.46 10.98
N ASP A 98 -24.38 -21.42 10.05
CA ASP A 98 -22.99 -21.89 10.19
C ASP A 98 -22.08 -21.13 9.21
N SER A 99 -20.76 -21.26 9.32
CA SER A 99 -19.80 -20.70 8.35
C SER A 99 -20.16 -21.09 6.91
N PHE A 100 -20.00 -20.16 5.96
CA PHE A 100 -20.17 -20.46 4.53
C PHE A 100 -19.24 -21.56 4.05
N ILE A 101 -18.05 -21.66 4.67
CA ILE A 101 -17.09 -22.72 4.45
C ILE A 101 -16.75 -23.33 5.81
N PRO A 102 -17.42 -24.43 6.20
CA PRO A 102 -17.21 -25.05 7.51
C PRO A 102 -15.77 -25.54 7.68
N GLY A 103 -15.17 -25.25 8.85
CA GLY A 103 -13.85 -25.74 9.23
C GLY A 103 -12.67 -25.05 8.56
N ILE A 104 -12.89 -23.97 7.80
CA ILE A 104 -11.83 -23.16 7.19
C ILE A 104 -12.01 -21.71 7.60
N LYS A 105 -10.92 -21.08 8.06
CA LYS A 105 -10.81 -19.65 8.30
C LYS A 105 -10.04 -18.99 7.16
N ILE A 106 -10.61 -17.95 6.58
CA ILE A 106 -9.98 -17.18 5.50
C ILE A 106 -9.35 -15.91 6.08
N GLY A 107 -8.11 -15.65 5.69
CA GLY A 107 -7.40 -14.41 5.97
C GLY A 107 -7.15 -13.65 4.69
N GLU A 108 -6.69 -12.41 4.84
CA GLU A 108 -6.36 -11.54 3.72
C GLU A 108 -4.95 -10.98 3.84
N TYR A 109 -4.31 -10.78 2.70
CA TYR A 109 -3.00 -10.19 2.58
C TYR A 109 -3.03 -9.10 1.52
N LEU A 110 -2.91 -7.85 1.95
CA LEU A 110 -2.97 -6.70 1.06
C LEU A 110 -1.59 -6.27 0.56
N ILE A 111 -1.50 -6.01 -0.73
CA ILE A 111 -0.39 -5.33 -1.40
C ILE A 111 -0.94 -4.04 -2.00
N SER A 112 -0.40 -2.90 -1.59
CA SER A 112 -0.74 -1.58 -2.11
C SER A 112 0.42 -0.94 -2.87
#